data_AF-A0A4Q4PWC2-F1
#
_entry.id   AF-A0A4Q4PWC2-F1
#
_cell.length_a   1.000
_cell.length_b   1.000
_cell.length_c   1.000
_cell.angle_alpha   90.00
_cell.angle_beta   90.00
_cell.angle_gamma   90.00
#
_symmetry.space_group_name_H-M   'P 1'
#
loop_
_entity.id
_entity.type
_entity.pdbx_description
1 polymer ?
#
loop_
_entity_poly.entity_id
_entity_poly.type
_entity_poly.pdbx_seq_one_letter_code
_entity_poly.pdbx_strand_id
1 'polypeptide(L)'
;MILPTPQNIDSYIVEETGKAQPVVWPQTDRNEEKTEYDINTSVFDEFKFYQNDELSEMAVKLKGCTMLVIVSRRGAWLGHFWENISFATDDTHQFWGKYNEDQDKIFEESVIKGMRNGKGSGKNKEQDSLRLAASKFDDDHIKAYLVHPSSNWEENGDYREYWDRMKAEAVTHLPKLNRPVRWVEHSYEPTEDMELLEDTARGRLLFKYDAKHSPQTPRNLAILWSETTELHRDVL
;
A
#
# COMPACT_ATOMS: atom_id res chain seq x y z
N MET A 1 1.83 -10.56 -19.03
CA MET A 1 2.84 -10.62 -17.93
C MET A 1 3.65 -11.91 -17.99
N ILE A 2 4.99 -11.81 -18.01
CA ILE A 2 5.90 -12.95 -17.79
C ILE A 2 6.21 -13.03 -16.29
N LEU A 3 6.08 -14.22 -15.69
CA LEU A 3 6.33 -14.42 -14.26
C LEU A 3 7.81 -14.73 -13.97
N PRO A 4 8.32 -14.27 -12.82
CA PRO A 4 9.68 -14.58 -12.39
C PRO A 4 9.84 -16.05 -12.02
N THR A 5 11.10 -16.52 -12.05
CA THR A 5 11.55 -17.76 -11.44
C THR A 5 12.23 -17.47 -10.10
N PRO A 6 12.45 -18.48 -9.23
CA PRO A 6 13.20 -18.28 -7.99
C PRO A 6 14.61 -17.71 -8.20
N GLN A 7 15.22 -17.94 -9.37
CA GLN A 7 16.58 -17.47 -9.67
C GLN A 7 16.65 -16.00 -10.09
N ASN A 8 15.54 -15.41 -10.54
CA ASN A 8 15.53 -14.03 -11.04
C ASN A 8 14.51 -13.13 -10.34
N ILE A 9 13.84 -13.60 -9.28
CA ILE A 9 12.79 -12.84 -8.59
C ILE A 9 13.30 -11.49 -8.08
N ASP A 10 14.52 -11.42 -7.54
CA ASP A 10 15.08 -10.18 -7.02
C ASP A 10 15.22 -9.11 -8.13
N SER A 11 15.94 -9.46 -9.20
CA SER A 11 16.11 -8.56 -10.36
C SER A 11 14.78 -8.23 -11.05
N TYR A 12 13.84 -9.18 -11.09
CA TYR A 12 12.49 -8.96 -11.63
C TYR A 12 11.75 -7.89 -10.82
N ILE A 13 11.76 -7.99 -9.48
CA ILE A 13 11.09 -7.02 -8.61
C ILE A 13 11.73 -5.64 -8.78
N VAL A 14 13.05 -5.54 -8.83
CA VAL A 14 13.78 -4.28 -9.07
C VAL A 14 13.37 -3.66 -10.41
N GLU A 15 13.40 -4.44 -11.49
CA GLU A 15 13.07 -3.97 -12.83
C GLU A 15 11.61 -3.53 -12.95
N GLU A 16 10.67 -4.33 -12.43
CA GLU A 16 9.24 -4.08 -12.60
C GLU A 16 8.73 -2.95 -11.72
N THR A 17 9.28 -2.79 -10.52
CA THR A 17 8.98 -1.62 -9.69
C THR A 17 9.56 -0.33 -10.29
N GLY A 18 10.65 -0.41 -11.08
CA GLY A 18 11.17 0.74 -11.84
C GLY A 18 10.26 1.24 -12.96
N LYS A 19 9.24 0.45 -13.36
CA LYS A 19 8.30 0.77 -14.44
C LYS A 19 6.85 0.91 -13.98
N ALA A 20 6.53 0.41 -12.78
CA ALA A 20 5.19 0.41 -12.22
C ALA A 20 4.77 1.80 -11.75
N GLN A 21 3.45 2.02 -11.68
CA GLN A 21 2.88 3.23 -11.15
C GLN A 21 3.15 3.30 -9.63
N PRO A 22 3.64 4.43 -9.12
CA PRO A 22 3.92 4.55 -7.70
C PRO A 22 2.63 4.77 -6.90
N VAL A 23 2.48 4.03 -5.81
CA VAL A 23 1.48 4.26 -4.75
C VAL A 23 1.99 5.26 -3.72
N VAL A 24 3.19 5.83 -3.92
CA VAL A 24 3.83 6.83 -3.05
C VAL A 24 4.21 8.03 -3.91
N TRP A 25 3.71 9.21 -3.56
CA TRP A 25 4.08 10.45 -4.25
C TRP A 25 4.10 11.63 -3.27
N PRO A 26 5.02 12.59 -3.46
CA PRO A 26 5.03 13.81 -2.67
C PRO A 26 3.88 14.74 -3.08
N GLN A 27 3.49 15.64 -2.18
CA GLN A 27 2.68 16.82 -2.50
C GLN A 27 3.59 18.03 -2.61
N THR A 28 3.35 18.87 -3.62
CA THR A 28 4.00 20.17 -3.72
C THR A 28 3.12 21.23 -3.06
N ASP A 29 3.65 21.94 -2.07
CA ASP A 29 3.01 23.14 -1.57
C ASP A 29 2.87 24.19 -2.70
N ARG A 30 1.72 24.86 -2.77
CA ARG A 30 1.47 25.93 -3.76
C ARG A 30 2.03 27.27 -3.32
N ASN A 31 2.63 27.35 -2.13
CA ASN A 31 3.37 28.52 -1.66
C ASN A 31 4.57 28.81 -2.57
N GLU A 32 5.10 30.05 -2.51
CA GLU A 32 6.09 30.58 -3.47
C GLU A 32 7.36 29.72 -3.60
N GLU A 33 7.71 28.96 -2.55
CA GLU A 33 8.91 28.12 -2.49
C GLU A 33 8.73 26.72 -3.10
N LYS A 34 7.48 26.28 -3.40
CA LYS A 34 7.16 24.95 -3.97
C LYS A 34 7.84 23.77 -3.28
N THR A 35 7.82 23.76 -1.96
CA THR A 35 8.43 22.67 -1.18
C THR A 35 7.62 21.39 -1.35
N GLU A 36 8.29 20.29 -1.69
CA GLU A 36 7.71 18.95 -1.70
C GLU A 36 7.71 18.38 -0.28
N TYR A 37 6.61 17.74 0.11
CA TYR A 37 6.50 17.06 1.39
C TYR A 37 5.79 15.70 1.23
N ASP A 38 6.17 14.78 2.10
CA ASP A 38 5.63 13.43 2.13
C ASP A 38 4.21 13.42 2.69
N ILE A 39 3.40 12.51 2.15
CA ILE A 39 2.00 12.31 2.55
C ILE A 39 1.66 10.83 2.55
N ASN A 40 0.70 10.46 3.39
CA ASN A 40 0.03 9.17 3.26
C ASN A 40 -0.79 9.15 1.98
N THR A 41 -0.69 8.05 1.25
CA THR A 41 -1.27 7.90 -0.07
C THR A 41 -2.09 6.62 -0.17
N SER A 42 -3.12 6.64 -1.00
CA SER A 42 -3.81 5.41 -1.39
C SER A 42 -4.45 5.51 -2.76
N VAL A 43 -4.48 4.36 -3.44
CA VAL A 43 -5.06 4.19 -4.77
C VAL A 43 -6.08 3.06 -4.78
N PHE A 44 -7.09 3.19 -5.64
CA PHE A 44 -8.06 2.15 -5.91
C PHE A 44 -8.27 1.93 -7.41
N ASP A 45 -8.09 0.69 -7.83
CA ASP A 45 -8.25 0.28 -9.22
C ASP A 45 -9.33 -0.79 -9.38
N GLU A 46 -10.32 -0.52 -10.24
CA GLU A 46 -11.32 -1.51 -10.65
C GLU A 46 -10.84 -2.25 -11.90
N PHE A 47 -10.67 -3.57 -11.81
CA PHE A 47 -10.13 -4.40 -12.90
C PHE A 47 -10.96 -4.39 -14.19
N LYS A 48 -12.23 -4.00 -14.11
CA LYS A 48 -13.09 -3.83 -15.29
C LYS A 48 -12.58 -2.75 -16.24
N PHE A 49 -11.70 -1.84 -15.80
CA PHE A 49 -11.08 -0.82 -16.63
C PHE A 49 -9.77 -1.28 -17.29
N TYR A 50 -9.23 -2.44 -16.90
CA TYR A 50 -7.96 -2.99 -17.38
C TYR A 50 -8.17 -4.26 -18.21
N GLN A 51 -9.27 -4.35 -18.97
CA GLN A 51 -9.62 -5.56 -19.73
C GLN A 51 -8.68 -5.81 -20.92
N ASN A 52 -7.94 -4.79 -21.36
CA ASN A 52 -6.99 -4.86 -22.46
C ASN A 52 -5.58 -4.43 -22.07
N ASP A 53 -5.37 -4.06 -20.81
CA ASP A 53 -4.13 -3.47 -20.30
C ASP A 53 -3.64 -4.24 -19.08
N GLU A 54 -2.36 -4.09 -18.76
CA GLU A 54 -1.79 -4.56 -17.50
C GLU A 54 -1.83 -3.41 -16.49
N LEU A 55 -2.15 -3.73 -15.24
CA LEU A 55 -2.01 -2.83 -14.10
C LEU A 55 -0.76 -3.24 -13.32
N SER A 56 0.05 -2.27 -12.95
CA SER A 56 1.26 -2.49 -12.16
C SER A 56 1.43 -1.32 -11.20
N GLU A 57 1.29 -1.58 -9.92
CA GLU A 57 1.41 -0.58 -8.84
C GLU A 57 2.57 -0.97 -7.91
N MET A 58 3.31 0.00 -7.39
CA MET A 58 4.47 -0.26 -6.55
C MET A 58 4.62 0.71 -5.37
N ALA A 59 5.35 0.24 -4.36
CA ALA A 59 6.02 1.11 -3.40
C ALA A 59 7.49 0.67 -3.32
N VAL A 60 8.40 1.63 -3.17
CA VAL A 60 9.84 1.41 -3.05
C VAL A 60 10.37 2.17 -1.84
N LYS A 61 11.56 1.80 -1.37
CA LYS A 61 12.22 2.45 -0.23
C LYS A 61 11.33 2.44 1.03
N LEU A 62 10.69 1.30 1.30
CA LEU A 62 9.97 1.07 2.55
C LEU A 62 10.99 0.95 3.70
N LYS A 63 11.13 2.00 4.50
CA LYS A 63 12.11 2.12 5.60
C LYS A 63 11.50 2.11 7.01
N GLY A 64 10.23 1.76 7.12
CA GLY A 64 9.40 1.99 8.32
C GLY A 64 7.93 2.17 7.96
N CYS A 65 7.64 2.42 6.69
CA CYS A 65 6.30 2.54 6.15
C CYS A 65 5.45 1.27 6.34
N THR A 66 4.15 1.45 6.55
CA THR A 66 3.16 0.37 6.55
C THR A 66 2.36 0.42 5.26
N MET A 67 2.19 -0.72 4.61
CA MET A 67 1.28 -0.89 3.47
C MET A 67 0.05 -1.69 3.89
N LEU A 68 -1.14 -1.22 3.49
CA LEU A 68 -2.36 -2.01 3.53
C LEU A 68 -2.84 -2.23 2.11
N VAL A 69 -2.79 -3.49 1.65
CA VAL A 69 -3.25 -3.88 0.32
C VAL A 69 -4.46 -4.78 0.45
N ILE A 70 -5.57 -4.43 -0.19
CA ILE A 70 -6.80 -5.21 -0.19
C ILE A 70 -7.11 -5.58 -1.64
N VAL A 71 -7.12 -6.88 -1.93
CA VAL A 71 -7.32 -7.42 -3.27
C VAL A 71 -8.58 -8.25 -3.31
N SER A 72 -9.38 -8.08 -4.35
CA SER A 72 -10.50 -8.95 -4.71
C SER A 72 -10.43 -9.33 -6.18
N ARG A 73 -11.42 -10.06 -6.70
CA ARG A 73 -11.50 -10.38 -8.14
C ARG A 73 -12.00 -9.21 -8.98
N ARG A 74 -12.39 -8.11 -8.34
CA ARG A 74 -13.00 -6.94 -8.98
C ARG A 74 -12.08 -5.72 -8.99
N GLY A 75 -11.08 -5.70 -8.11
CA GLY A 75 -10.18 -4.57 -7.96
C GLY A 75 -9.17 -4.75 -6.84
N ALA A 76 -8.29 -3.75 -6.70
CA ALA A 76 -7.34 -3.66 -5.61
C ALA A 76 -7.34 -2.24 -5.03
N TRP A 77 -7.26 -2.15 -3.70
CA TRP A 77 -7.02 -0.91 -2.96
C TRP A 77 -5.67 -1.02 -2.26
N LEU A 78 -4.78 -0.05 -2.48
CA LEU A 78 -3.44 -0.03 -1.89
C LEU A 78 -3.26 1.28 -1.13
N GLY A 79 -2.93 1.20 0.15
CA GLY A 79 -2.57 2.35 0.97
C GLY A 79 -1.12 2.25 1.44
N HIS A 80 -0.39 3.36 1.35
CA HIS A 80 0.94 3.57 1.88
C HIS A 80 0.91 4.61 3.00
N PHE A 81 1.43 4.23 4.16
CA PHE A 81 1.41 5.04 5.37
C PHE A 81 2.83 5.22 5.90
N TRP A 82 3.30 6.46 5.93
CA TRP A 82 4.62 6.81 6.44
C TRP A 82 4.68 6.66 7.95
N GLU A 83 5.82 6.19 8.46
CA GLU A 83 6.06 6.04 9.89
C GLU A 83 5.93 7.38 10.63
N ASN A 84 6.66 8.37 10.15
CA ASN A 84 6.75 9.71 10.73
C ASN A 84 5.55 10.63 10.47
N ILE A 85 4.52 10.12 9.79
CA ILE A 85 3.24 10.82 9.58
C ILE A 85 2.11 10.12 10.35
N SER A 86 2.21 8.80 10.50
CA SER A 86 1.09 7.96 10.92
C SER A 86 1.27 7.39 12.31
N PHE A 87 2.48 6.95 12.66
CA PHE A 87 2.68 6.05 13.80
C PHE A 87 3.63 6.63 14.85
N ALA A 88 4.67 7.35 14.41
CA ALA A 88 5.63 8.01 15.28
C ALA A 88 5.99 9.38 14.70
N THR A 89 5.07 10.33 14.86
CA THR A 89 5.18 11.64 14.21
C THR A 89 6.42 12.38 14.69
N ASP A 90 7.23 12.89 13.76
CA ASP A 90 8.36 13.74 14.10
C ASP A 90 7.95 15.22 14.28
N ASP A 91 8.75 15.97 15.03
CA ASP A 91 8.53 17.40 15.34
C ASP A 91 8.59 18.30 14.08
N THR A 92 9.06 17.77 12.95
CA THR A 92 9.29 18.55 11.72
C THR A 92 8.04 18.66 10.85
N HIS A 93 7.02 17.84 11.11
CA HIS A 93 5.75 17.92 10.40
C HIS A 93 4.86 19.04 10.94
N GLN A 94 5.15 20.26 10.48
CA GLN A 94 4.45 21.52 10.80
C GLN A 94 2.91 21.46 10.72
N PHE A 95 2.34 20.51 9.95
CA PHE A 95 0.90 20.32 9.80
C PHE A 95 0.21 19.79 11.07
N TRP A 96 0.96 19.18 11.99
CA TRP A 96 0.41 18.50 13.15
C TRP A 96 0.37 19.33 14.43
N GLY A 97 0.94 20.55 14.41
CA GLY A 97 0.87 21.47 15.56
C GLY A 97 -0.57 21.75 16.05
N LYS A 98 -1.57 21.67 15.16
CA LYS A 98 -3.00 21.79 15.53
C LYS A 98 -3.53 20.65 16.42
N TYR A 99 -2.83 19.53 16.50
CA TYR A 99 -3.20 18.40 17.35
C TYR A 99 -2.43 18.37 18.67
N ASN A 100 -1.61 19.39 18.95
CA ASN A 100 -0.72 19.43 20.12
C ASN A 100 0.10 18.13 20.26
N GLU A 101 0.59 17.60 19.14
CA GLU A 101 1.42 16.37 19.10
C GLU A 101 0.71 15.11 19.65
N ASP A 102 -0.63 15.12 19.73
CA ASP A 102 -1.43 13.97 20.13
C ASP A 102 -1.40 12.90 19.01
N GLN A 103 -0.53 11.91 19.17
CA GLN A 103 -0.30 10.84 18.19
C GLN A 103 -1.59 10.10 17.80
N ASP A 104 -2.51 9.87 18.75
CA ASP A 104 -3.77 9.18 18.46
C ASP A 104 -4.69 10.00 17.56
N LYS A 105 -4.75 11.32 17.79
CA LYS A 105 -5.51 12.23 16.93
C LYS A 105 -4.85 12.37 15.56
N ILE A 106 -3.53 12.40 15.50
CA ILE A 106 -2.77 12.47 14.25
C ILE A 106 -3.05 11.22 13.42
N PHE A 107 -2.89 10.02 14.00
CA PHE A 107 -3.20 8.75 13.34
C PHE A 107 -4.67 8.67 12.89
N GLU A 108 -5.62 9.07 13.75
CA GLU A 108 -7.04 9.11 13.39
C GLU A 108 -7.29 10.01 12.17
N GLU A 109 -6.64 11.17 12.10
CA GLU A 109 -6.77 12.08 10.96
C GLU A 109 -6.06 11.57 9.70
N SER A 110 -4.81 11.14 9.84
CA SER A 110 -3.91 10.86 8.71
C SER A 110 -4.16 9.49 8.07
N VAL A 111 -4.67 8.53 8.85
CA VAL A 111 -4.91 7.14 8.43
C VAL A 111 -6.41 6.82 8.44
N ILE A 112 -7.06 6.83 9.61
CA ILE A 112 -8.42 6.29 9.74
C ILE A 112 -9.45 7.11 8.95
N LYS A 113 -9.42 8.45 9.08
CA LYS A 113 -10.28 9.32 8.27
C LYS A 113 -9.91 9.28 6.79
N GLY A 114 -8.63 9.11 6.46
CA GLY A 114 -8.16 8.91 5.08
C GLY A 114 -8.77 7.65 4.45
N MET A 115 -8.71 6.51 5.13
CA MET A 115 -9.39 5.29 4.71
C MET A 115 -10.91 5.49 4.58
N ARG A 116 -11.54 6.18 5.54
CA ARG A 116 -12.99 6.37 5.59
C ARG A 116 -13.53 7.31 4.50
N ASN A 117 -12.81 8.38 4.20
CA ASN A 117 -13.33 9.50 3.40
C ASN A 117 -12.49 9.83 2.16
N GLY A 118 -11.29 9.27 2.06
CA GLY A 118 -10.27 9.74 1.15
C GLY A 118 -9.70 11.08 1.60
N LYS A 119 -8.66 11.55 0.92
CA LYS A 119 -8.03 12.85 1.18
C LYS A 119 -7.55 13.48 -0.12
N GLY A 120 -7.78 14.78 -0.25
CA GLY A 120 -7.50 15.50 -1.49
C GLY A 120 -8.48 15.17 -2.63
N SER A 121 -8.32 15.83 -3.78
CA SER A 121 -9.12 15.57 -4.98
C SER A 121 -8.43 16.07 -6.25
N GLY A 122 -8.84 15.52 -7.40
CA GLY A 122 -8.28 15.91 -8.70
C GLY A 122 -6.77 15.73 -8.74
N LYS A 123 -6.05 16.80 -9.13
CA LYS A 123 -4.57 16.80 -9.18
C LYS A 123 -3.91 16.78 -7.80
N ASN A 124 -4.65 17.10 -6.74
CA ASN A 124 -4.16 17.11 -5.37
C ASN A 124 -4.67 15.88 -4.60
N LYS A 125 -5.02 14.78 -5.27
CA LYS A 125 -5.49 13.57 -4.60
C LYS A 125 -4.34 12.96 -3.80
N GLU A 126 -4.61 12.64 -2.55
CA GLU A 126 -3.67 11.98 -1.65
C GLU A 126 -4.12 10.54 -1.43
N GLN A 127 -5.38 10.35 -1.02
CA GLN A 127 -5.91 9.05 -0.64
C GLN A 127 -7.27 8.78 -1.30
N ASP A 128 -7.39 7.64 -1.97
CA ASP A 128 -8.67 7.05 -2.32
C ASP A 128 -9.36 6.45 -1.08
N SER A 129 -10.65 6.77 -0.92
CA SER A 129 -11.48 6.24 0.16
C SER A 129 -11.73 4.75 0.01
N LEU A 130 -11.34 3.97 1.02
CA LEU A 130 -11.71 2.55 1.12
C LEU A 130 -13.22 2.37 1.24
N ARG A 131 -13.90 3.20 2.02
CA ARG A 131 -15.37 3.17 2.16
C ARG A 131 -16.10 3.34 0.83
N LEU A 132 -15.68 4.33 0.02
CA LEU A 132 -16.30 4.57 -1.28
C LEU A 132 -15.92 3.48 -2.30
N ALA A 133 -14.70 2.94 -2.20
CA ALA A 133 -14.26 1.82 -3.01
C ALA A 133 -15.04 0.53 -2.69
N ALA A 134 -15.36 0.26 -1.42
CA ALA A 134 -15.88 -1.02 -0.95
C ALA A 134 -17.01 -1.61 -1.79
N SER A 135 -18.03 -0.82 -2.14
CA SER A 135 -19.18 -1.29 -2.95
C SER A 135 -18.80 -1.75 -4.37
N LYS A 136 -17.64 -1.35 -4.87
CA LYS A 136 -17.16 -1.63 -6.22
C LYS A 136 -16.35 -2.92 -6.32
N PHE A 137 -15.67 -3.31 -5.23
CA PHE A 137 -14.79 -4.47 -5.23
C PHE A 137 -15.00 -5.49 -4.10
N ASP A 138 -15.97 -5.31 -3.20
CA ASP A 138 -16.35 -6.36 -2.24
C ASP A 138 -16.85 -7.63 -2.97
N ASP A 139 -16.22 -8.76 -2.67
CA ASP A 139 -16.59 -10.09 -3.17
C ASP A 139 -16.23 -11.19 -2.15
N ASP A 140 -16.56 -12.44 -2.44
CA ASP A 140 -16.28 -13.56 -1.52
C ASP A 140 -14.83 -14.06 -1.54
N HIS A 141 -13.97 -13.47 -2.35
CA HIS A 141 -12.55 -13.81 -2.50
C HIS A 141 -11.62 -12.73 -1.95
N ILE A 142 -12.17 -11.61 -1.48
CA ILE A 142 -11.41 -10.50 -0.93
C ILE A 142 -10.43 -10.96 0.15
N LYS A 143 -9.21 -10.41 0.10
CA LYS A 143 -8.13 -10.63 1.06
C LYS A 143 -7.42 -9.31 1.33
N ALA A 144 -6.91 -9.16 2.53
CA ALA A 144 -6.13 -8.02 2.96
C ALA A 144 -4.73 -8.45 3.40
N TYR A 145 -3.76 -7.62 3.09
CA TYR A 145 -2.35 -7.80 3.31
C TYR A 145 -1.85 -6.58 4.06
N LEU A 146 -1.41 -6.77 5.30
CA LEU A 146 -0.75 -5.75 6.08
C LEU A 146 0.76 -6.03 6.02
N VAL A 147 1.47 -5.21 5.24
CA VAL A 147 2.93 -5.28 5.14
C VAL A 147 3.52 -4.18 6.01
N HIS A 148 4.33 -4.55 6.99
CA HIS A 148 4.78 -3.62 8.04
C HIS A 148 6.25 -3.88 8.41
N PRO A 149 6.97 -2.91 8.99
CA PRO A 149 8.32 -3.15 9.45
C PRO A 149 8.30 -4.13 10.64
N SER A 150 9.38 -4.90 10.81
CA SER A 150 9.58 -5.80 11.94
C SER A 150 9.97 -5.08 13.23
N SER A 151 10.38 -3.82 13.14
CA SER A 151 10.77 -2.93 14.24
C SER A 151 10.33 -1.50 13.94
N ASN A 152 10.03 -0.73 14.98
CA ASN A 152 9.83 0.71 14.89
C ASN A 152 11.18 1.48 14.82
N TRP A 153 11.11 2.81 14.70
CA TRP A 153 12.28 3.70 14.74
C TRP A 153 13.14 3.59 16.02
N GLU A 154 12.61 3.07 17.13
CA GLU A 154 13.36 2.78 18.38
C GLU A 154 14.03 1.38 18.37
N GLU A 155 13.96 0.67 17.24
CA GLU A 155 14.57 -0.63 16.96
C GLU A 155 14.08 -1.81 17.82
N ASN A 156 13.08 -1.64 18.71
CA ASN A 156 12.60 -2.68 19.62
C ASN A 156 11.08 -2.67 19.92
N GLY A 157 10.29 -1.82 19.25
CA GLY A 157 8.83 -1.76 19.39
C GLY A 157 8.10 -2.08 18.08
N ASP A 158 6.77 -2.09 18.14
CA ASP A 158 5.89 -2.20 16.98
C ASP A 158 4.72 -1.19 17.08
N TYR A 159 3.89 -1.14 16.04
CA TYR A 159 2.70 -0.27 16.00
C TYR A 159 1.41 -1.09 16.05
N ARG A 160 1.40 -2.19 16.83
CA ARG A 160 0.31 -3.16 16.84
C ARG A 160 -1.06 -2.54 17.05
N GLU A 161 -1.18 -1.63 18.02
CA GLU A 161 -2.44 -0.95 18.31
C GLU A 161 -2.98 -0.18 17.10
N TYR A 162 -2.10 0.54 16.40
CA TYR A 162 -2.47 1.29 15.19
C TYR A 162 -2.83 0.36 14.04
N TRP A 163 -2.07 -0.71 13.84
CA TRP A 163 -2.37 -1.73 12.83
C TRP A 163 -3.72 -2.41 13.09
N ASP A 164 -4.03 -2.76 14.33
CA ASP A 164 -5.32 -3.35 14.70
C ASP A 164 -6.48 -2.38 14.46
N ARG A 165 -6.28 -1.08 14.69
CA ARG A 165 -7.26 -0.02 14.33
C ARG A 165 -7.45 0.08 12.82
N MET A 166 -6.39 -0.01 12.01
CA MET A 166 -6.51 -0.05 10.54
C MET A 166 -7.32 -1.28 10.09
N LYS A 167 -7.03 -2.45 10.67
CA LYS A 167 -7.77 -3.69 10.37
C LYS A 167 -9.24 -3.57 10.73
N ALA A 168 -9.56 -2.98 11.89
CA ALA A 168 -10.93 -2.73 12.32
C ALA A 168 -11.67 -1.75 11.39
N GLU A 169 -11.00 -0.67 10.94
CA GLU A 169 -11.58 0.28 9.98
C GLU A 169 -11.83 -0.40 8.62
N ALA A 170 -10.89 -1.24 8.14
CA ALA A 170 -11.08 -2.00 6.91
C ALA A 170 -12.27 -2.98 7.02
N VAL A 171 -12.39 -3.70 8.13
CA VAL A 171 -13.52 -4.61 8.40
C VAL A 171 -14.86 -3.86 8.48
N THR A 172 -14.87 -2.63 8.98
CA THR A 172 -16.09 -1.81 9.04
C THR A 172 -16.67 -1.57 7.64
N HIS A 173 -15.83 -1.36 6.64
CA HIS A 173 -16.27 -1.11 5.25
C HIS A 173 -16.34 -2.38 4.40
N LEU A 174 -15.56 -3.39 4.74
CA LEU A 174 -15.49 -4.68 4.05
C LEU A 174 -15.66 -5.83 5.06
N PRO A 175 -16.89 -6.09 5.57
CA PRO A 175 -17.12 -7.03 6.66
C PRO A 175 -16.66 -8.47 6.38
N LYS A 176 -16.55 -8.85 5.09
CA LYS A 176 -16.06 -10.17 4.69
C LYS A 176 -14.60 -10.39 5.04
N LEU A 177 -13.81 -9.34 5.28
CA LEU A 177 -12.45 -9.45 5.80
C LEU A 177 -12.40 -10.00 7.23
N ASN A 178 -13.51 -10.00 7.98
CA ASN A 178 -13.58 -10.61 9.30
C ASN A 178 -13.69 -12.15 9.26
N ARG A 179 -13.82 -12.74 8.06
CA ARG A 179 -13.83 -14.20 7.90
C ARG A 179 -12.42 -14.77 8.13
N PRO A 180 -12.29 -16.04 8.54
CA PRO A 180 -10.99 -16.69 8.67
C PRO A 180 -10.17 -16.65 7.37
N VAL A 181 -8.84 -16.56 7.50
CA VAL A 181 -7.88 -16.64 6.38
C VAL A 181 -8.02 -15.50 5.34
N ARG A 182 -8.57 -14.35 5.77
CA ARG A 182 -8.69 -13.14 4.93
C ARG A 182 -7.58 -12.15 5.12
N TRP A 183 -6.89 -12.21 6.25
CA TRP A 183 -5.76 -11.36 6.59
C TRP A 183 -4.46 -12.14 6.46
N VAL A 184 -3.47 -11.52 5.82
CA VAL A 184 -2.08 -11.93 5.84
C VAL A 184 -1.29 -10.74 6.40
N GLU A 185 -0.48 -10.99 7.41
CA GLU A 185 0.50 -10.02 7.89
C GLU A 185 1.88 -10.47 7.44
N HIS A 186 2.67 -9.53 6.95
CA HIS A 186 4.02 -9.80 6.48
C HIS A 186 4.95 -8.70 6.99
N SER A 187 5.93 -9.09 7.78
CA SER A 187 6.96 -8.18 8.28
C SER A 187 8.15 -8.14 7.34
N TYR A 188 8.70 -6.95 7.08
CA TYR A 188 10.00 -6.77 6.44
C TYR A 188 10.98 -6.12 7.42
N GLU A 189 12.29 -6.35 7.23
CA GLU A 189 13.30 -5.67 8.06
C GLU A 189 13.59 -4.28 7.46
N PRO A 190 13.30 -3.18 8.19
CA PRO A 190 13.62 -1.84 7.71
C PRO A 190 15.14 -1.65 7.62
N THR A 191 15.60 -0.84 6.66
CA THR A 191 17.01 -0.50 6.48
C THR A 191 17.16 0.91 5.94
N GLU A 192 18.22 1.61 6.36
CA GLU A 192 18.62 2.90 5.81
C GLU A 192 19.66 2.77 4.68
N ASP A 193 20.13 1.55 4.41
CA ASP A 193 21.11 1.28 3.37
C ASP A 193 20.51 1.52 1.97
N MET A 194 20.92 2.64 1.37
CA MET A 194 20.41 3.07 0.07
C MET A 194 20.84 2.15 -1.07
N GLU A 195 22.02 1.53 -1.01
CA GLU A 195 22.47 0.60 -2.05
C GLU A 195 21.56 -0.63 -2.05
N LEU A 196 21.24 -1.18 -0.87
CA LEU A 196 20.30 -2.30 -0.76
C LEU A 196 18.90 -1.95 -1.30
N LEU A 197 18.39 -0.77 -0.96
CA LEU A 197 17.04 -0.35 -1.40
C LEU A 197 16.98 -0.04 -2.90
N GLU A 198 18.08 0.41 -3.51
CA GLU A 198 18.14 0.78 -4.92
C GLU A 198 18.44 -0.42 -5.82
N ASP A 199 19.30 -1.33 -5.38
CA ASP A 199 19.82 -2.41 -6.23
C ASP A 199 19.15 -3.78 -6.00
N THR A 200 18.35 -3.93 -4.94
CA THR A 200 17.70 -5.22 -4.60
C THR A 200 16.18 -5.06 -4.41
N ALA A 201 15.49 -6.19 -4.24
CA ALA A 201 14.07 -6.21 -3.92
C ALA A 201 13.74 -5.69 -2.50
N ARG A 202 14.75 -5.44 -1.65
CA ARG A 202 14.56 -4.94 -0.28
C ARG A 202 13.72 -3.66 -0.25
N GLY A 203 12.77 -3.62 0.70
CA GLY A 203 11.90 -2.46 0.88
C GLY A 203 11.01 -2.15 -0.33
N ARG A 204 10.65 -3.16 -1.14
CA ARG A 204 9.75 -3.00 -2.29
C ARG A 204 8.47 -3.79 -2.14
N LEU A 205 7.37 -3.23 -2.61
CA LEU A 205 6.09 -3.90 -2.80
C LEU A 205 5.68 -3.75 -4.26
N LEU A 206 5.24 -4.84 -4.88
CA LEU A 206 4.79 -4.85 -6.26
C LEU A 206 3.45 -5.58 -6.37
N PHE A 207 2.43 -4.86 -6.84
CA PHE A 207 1.16 -5.44 -7.24
C PHE A 207 1.04 -5.43 -8.76
N LYS A 208 0.65 -6.56 -9.34
CA LYS A 208 0.36 -6.65 -10.78
C LYS A 208 -0.98 -7.32 -11.04
N TYR A 209 -1.69 -6.82 -12.04
CA TYR A 209 -2.88 -7.45 -12.58
C TYR A 209 -2.79 -7.53 -14.12
N ASP A 210 -3.12 -8.69 -14.66
CA ASP A 210 -3.11 -8.98 -16.10
C ASP A 210 -4.40 -9.71 -16.48
N ALA A 211 -5.28 -9.04 -17.23
CA ALA A 211 -6.56 -9.60 -17.68
C ALA A 211 -6.42 -10.68 -18.77
N LYS A 212 -5.23 -10.86 -19.36
CA LYS A 212 -4.99 -11.76 -20.50
C LYS A 212 -3.75 -12.62 -20.29
N HIS A 213 -3.50 -13.02 -19.05
CA HIS A 213 -2.26 -13.69 -18.68
C HIS A 213 -1.93 -14.93 -19.51
N SER A 214 -2.93 -15.73 -19.90
CA SER A 214 -2.74 -16.86 -20.81
C SER A 214 -3.50 -16.67 -22.12
N PRO A 215 -2.83 -16.71 -23.28
CA PRO A 215 -3.48 -16.68 -24.58
C PRO A 215 -4.19 -18.00 -24.91
N GLN A 216 -3.85 -19.11 -24.26
CA GLN A 216 -4.50 -20.41 -24.46
C GLN A 216 -5.77 -20.58 -23.61
N THR A 217 -5.89 -19.85 -22.49
CA THR A 217 -7.09 -19.85 -21.66
C THR A 217 -7.23 -18.47 -21.02
N PRO A 218 -8.20 -17.64 -21.44
CA PRO A 218 -8.39 -16.32 -20.85
C PRO A 218 -8.62 -16.49 -19.36
N ARG A 219 -7.63 -16.10 -18.58
CA ARG A 219 -7.65 -16.12 -17.12
C ARG A 219 -6.95 -14.86 -16.68
N ASN A 220 -7.61 -14.11 -15.81
CA ASN A 220 -6.98 -12.93 -15.26
C ASN A 220 -6.04 -13.39 -14.14
N LEU A 221 -4.99 -12.63 -13.90
CA LEU A 221 -4.03 -12.93 -12.86
C LEU A 221 -3.78 -11.69 -12.03
N ALA A 222 -4.00 -11.77 -10.72
CA ALA A 222 -3.57 -10.77 -9.75
C ALA A 222 -2.47 -11.38 -8.87
N ILE A 223 -1.35 -10.67 -8.72
CA ILE A 223 -0.24 -11.09 -7.85
C ILE A 223 0.27 -9.91 -7.04
N LEU A 224 0.63 -10.18 -5.79
CA LEU A 224 1.30 -9.24 -4.88
C LEU A 224 2.60 -9.86 -4.39
N TRP A 225 3.68 -9.10 -4.48
CA TRP A 225 4.96 -9.40 -3.85
C TRP A 225 5.33 -8.34 -2.84
N SER A 226 5.97 -8.78 -1.76
CA SER A 226 6.75 -7.95 -0.85
C SER A 226 8.18 -8.47 -0.87
N GLU A 227 9.10 -7.63 -1.30
CA GLU A 227 10.45 -8.02 -1.66
C GLU A 227 10.42 -9.25 -2.61
N THR A 228 11.07 -10.35 -2.25
CA THR A 228 11.05 -11.59 -3.03
C THR A 228 9.92 -12.56 -2.65
N THR A 229 9.09 -12.20 -1.66
CA THR A 229 8.02 -13.05 -1.14
C THR A 229 6.72 -12.81 -1.89
N GLU A 230 6.16 -13.85 -2.51
CA GLU A 230 4.80 -13.81 -3.06
C GLU A 230 3.77 -13.91 -1.93
N LEU A 231 2.95 -12.86 -1.76
CA LEU A 231 1.92 -12.79 -0.74
C LEU A 231 0.53 -13.18 -1.27
N HIS A 232 0.25 -12.82 -2.52
CA HIS A 232 -1.04 -13.07 -3.16
C HIS A 232 -0.85 -13.67 -4.53
N ARG A 233 -1.69 -14.65 -4.87
CA ARG A 233 -1.93 -15.09 -6.23
C ARG A 233 -3.38 -15.53 -6.36
N ASP A 234 -4.12 -14.89 -7.26
CA ASP A 234 -5.46 -15.35 -7.66
C ASP A 234 -5.54 -15.42 -9.18
N VAL A 235 -6.04 -16.54 -9.66
CA VAL A 235 -6.33 -16.80 -11.06
C VAL A 235 -7.85 -16.70 -11.19
N LEU A 236 -8.32 -15.62 -11.82
CA LEU A 236 -9.74 -15.26 -11.90
C LEU A 236 -10.43 -15.96 -13.06
#